data_AF-A0A3T1D2W9-F1
#
_entry.id   AF-A0A3T1D2W9-F1
#
_cell.length_a   1.000
_cell.length_b   1.000
_cell.length_c   1.000
_cell.angle_alpha   90.00
_cell.angle_beta   90.00
_cell.angle_gamma   90.00
#
_symmetry.space_group_name_H-M   'P 1'
#
loop_
_entity.id
_entity.type
_entity.pdbx_description
1 polymer ?
#
loop_
_entity_poly.entity_id
_entity_poly.type
_entity_poly.pdbx_seq_one_letter_code
_entity_poly.pdbx_strand_id
1 'polypeptide(L)'
;MNEQIFEYIRQEVARQVAEATKVKRATMSAEEAAVYIGVSIDSLMLDVHAKKVPFVMVRRRYLFTQSGLDEWMSEQARINSGRAS
;
A
#
# COMPACT_ATOMS: atom_id res chain seq x y z
N MET A 1 -6.75 -30.63 32.85
CA MET A 1 -5.87 -30.55 31.66
C MET A 1 -6.61 -30.10 30.39
N ASN A 2 -7.87 -30.49 30.18
CA ASN A 2 -8.64 -30.08 28.99
C ASN A 2 -9.05 -28.59 28.98
N GLU A 3 -9.27 -27.98 30.14
CA GLU A 3 -9.75 -26.59 30.23
C GLU A 3 -8.72 -25.57 29.75
N GLN A 4 -7.44 -25.78 30.03
CA GLN A 4 -6.34 -24.96 29.52
C GLN A 4 -6.20 -25.08 27.99
N ILE A 5 -6.42 -26.28 27.44
CA ILE A 5 -6.43 -26.53 26.00
C ILE A 5 -7.58 -25.78 25.33
N PHE A 6 -8.79 -25.85 25.91
CA PHE A 6 -9.94 -25.12 25.38
C PHE A 6 -9.75 -23.60 25.43
N GLU A 7 -9.16 -23.08 26.50
CA GLU A 7 -8.92 -21.65 26.64
C GLU A 7 -7.85 -21.15 25.65
N TYR A 8 -6.78 -21.93 25.46
CA TYR A 8 -5.78 -21.66 24.42
C TYR A 8 -6.41 -21.63 23.02
N ILE A 9 -7.25 -22.61 22.69
CA ILE A 9 -7.95 -22.66 21.39
C ILE A 9 -8.84 -21.44 21.20
N ARG A 10 -9.59 -21.02 22.24
CA ARG A 10 -10.44 -19.81 22.16
C ARG A 10 -9.60 -18.57 21.89
N GLN A 11 -8.49 -18.39 22.61
CA GLN A 11 -7.62 -17.23 22.44
C GLN A 11 -7.01 -17.18 21.03
N GLU A 12 -6.55 -18.33 20.52
CA GLU A 12 -5.95 -18.41 19.20
C GLU A 12 -6.99 -18.18 18.08
N VAL A 13 -8.19 -18.75 18.20
CA VAL A 13 -9.29 -18.48 17.27
C VAL A 13 -9.70 -17.01 17.31
N ALA A 14 -9.83 -16.41 18.49
CA ALA A 14 -10.17 -15.00 18.63
C ALA A 14 -9.11 -14.09 17.99
N ARG A 15 -7.82 -14.41 18.16
CA ARG A 15 -6.71 -13.69 17.51
C ARG A 15 -6.79 -13.76 15.99
N GLN A 16 -7.02 -14.94 15.43
CA GLN A 16 -7.11 -15.11 13.97
C GLN A 16 -8.32 -14.38 13.39
N VAL A 17 -9.48 -14.44 14.06
CA VAL A 17 -10.67 -13.67 13.65
C VAL A 17 -10.40 -12.18 13.72
N ALA A 18 -9.76 -11.68 14.78
CA ALA A 18 -9.44 -10.26 14.91
C ALA A 18 -8.49 -9.78 13.81
N GLU A 19 -7.48 -10.58 13.43
CA GLU A 19 -6.57 -10.22 12.34
C GLU A 19 -7.26 -10.29 10.96
N ALA A 20 -8.10 -11.29 10.72
CA ALA A 20 -8.84 -11.45 9.46
C ALA A 20 -9.90 -10.35 9.25
N THR A 21 -10.53 -9.88 10.33
CA THR A 21 -11.57 -8.83 10.31
C THR A 21 -11.03 -7.41 10.45
N LYS A 22 -9.72 -7.26 10.70
CA LYS A 22 -9.06 -5.96 10.76
C LYS A 22 -9.20 -5.24 9.43
N VAL A 23 -9.81 -4.05 9.44
CA VAL A 23 -9.96 -3.21 8.25
C VAL A 23 -8.57 -2.91 7.69
N LYS A 24 -8.24 -3.51 6.55
CA LYS A 24 -7.01 -3.22 5.83
C LYS A 24 -7.10 -1.82 5.24
N ARG A 25 -6.01 -1.06 5.35
CA ARG A 25 -5.93 0.26 4.72
C ARG A 25 -6.02 0.06 3.21
N ALA A 26 -6.88 0.84 2.56
CA ALA A 26 -6.99 0.86 1.10
C ALA A 26 -5.87 1.67 0.43
N THR A 27 -5.02 2.33 1.21
CA THR A 27 -3.96 3.22 0.75
C THR A 27 -2.65 2.95 1.48
N MET A 28 -1.56 3.20 0.78
CA MET A 28 -0.18 3.13 1.23
C MET A 28 0.33 4.52 1.67
N SER A 29 1.22 4.55 2.65
CA SER A 29 2.06 5.72 2.94
C SER A 29 3.12 5.94 1.86
N ALA A 30 3.89 7.04 1.95
CA ALA A 30 5.01 7.29 1.04
C ALA A 30 6.10 6.22 1.16
N GLU A 31 6.38 5.75 2.37
CA GLU A 31 7.33 4.67 2.63
C GLU A 31 6.86 3.36 1.97
N GLU A 32 5.60 2.98 2.20
CA GLU A 32 5.01 1.76 1.63
C GLU A 32 4.96 1.83 0.09
N ALA A 33 4.59 2.99 -0.47
CA ALA A 33 4.56 3.20 -1.92
C ALA A 33 5.95 3.17 -2.56
N ALA A 34 6.97 3.76 -1.91
CA ALA A 34 8.34 3.74 -2.40
C ALA A 34 8.90 2.32 -2.45
N VAL A 35 8.64 1.52 -1.40
CA VAL A 35 8.96 0.09 -1.39
C VAL A 35 8.20 -0.65 -2.49
N TYR A 36 6.91 -0.35 -2.68
CA TYR A 36 6.06 -1.00 -3.67
C TYR A 36 6.57 -0.84 -5.11
N ILE A 37 6.94 0.38 -5.52
CA ILE A 37 7.44 0.64 -6.88
C ILE A 37 8.96 0.46 -7.03
N GLY A 38 9.68 0.22 -5.93
CA GLY A 38 11.11 -0.07 -5.93
C GLY A 38 12.02 1.17 -6.05
N VAL A 39 11.67 2.29 -5.42
CA VAL A 39 12.46 3.54 -5.42
C VAL A 39 12.73 4.05 -4.01
N SER A 40 13.62 5.03 -3.87
CA SER A 40 13.81 5.72 -2.58
C SER A 40 12.61 6.62 -2.26
N ILE A 41 12.31 6.79 -0.97
CA ILE A 41 11.25 7.72 -0.52
C ILE A 41 11.51 9.15 -1.01
N ASP A 42 12.77 9.60 -1.01
CA ASP A 42 13.12 10.94 -1.45
C ASP A 42 12.80 11.14 -2.94
N SER A 43 13.14 10.15 -3.78
CA SER A 43 12.81 10.18 -5.21
C SER A 43 11.30 10.22 -5.43
N LEU A 44 10.54 9.38 -4.72
CA LEU A 44 9.08 9.39 -4.79
C LEU A 44 8.52 10.76 -4.38
N MET A 45 9.03 11.35 -3.28
CA MET A 45 8.55 12.64 -2.79
C MET A 45 8.88 13.80 -3.74
N LEU A 46 10.03 13.75 -4.43
CA LEU A 46 10.33 14.71 -5.51
C LEU A 46 9.29 14.62 -6.63
N ASP A 47 8.91 13.41 -7.04
CA ASP A 47 7.89 13.19 -8.06
C ASP A 47 6.48 13.59 -7.60
N VAL A 48 6.15 13.39 -6.32
CA VAL A 48 4.90 13.89 -5.71
C VAL A 48 4.83 15.40 -5.77
N HIS A 49 5.90 16.10 -5.34
CA HIS A 49 5.95 17.56 -5.38
C HIS A 49 5.92 18.09 -6.83
N ALA A 50 6.53 17.38 -7.77
CA ALA A 50 6.47 17.67 -9.20
C ALA A 50 5.14 17.24 -9.86
N LYS A 51 4.22 16.62 -9.12
CA LYS A 51 2.93 16.09 -9.61
C LYS A 51 3.07 15.07 -10.76
N LYS A 52 4.14 14.28 -10.74
CA LYS A 52 4.43 13.26 -11.76
C LYS A 52 3.87 11.88 -11.44
N VAL A 53 3.63 11.59 -10.16
CA VAL A 53 3.08 10.33 -9.66
C VAL A 53 1.67 10.57 -9.08
N PRO A 54 0.71 9.66 -9.26
CA PRO A 54 -0.62 9.83 -8.68
C PRO A 54 -0.59 9.70 -7.16
N PHE A 55 -1.25 10.64 -6.49
CA PHE A 55 -1.42 10.62 -5.03
C PHE A 55 -2.77 11.23 -4.64
N VAL A 56 -3.23 10.88 -3.45
CA VAL A 56 -4.34 11.55 -2.77
C VAL A 56 -3.79 12.25 -1.54
N MET A 57 -3.98 13.56 -1.46
CA MET A 57 -3.58 14.32 -0.28
C MET A 57 -4.72 14.36 0.73
N VAL A 58 -4.51 13.75 1.91
CA VAL A 58 -5.47 13.78 3.02
C VAL A 58 -4.82 14.49 4.20
N ARG A 59 -5.32 15.71 4.50
CA ARG A 59 -4.69 16.65 5.44
C ARG A 59 -3.24 16.94 5.05
N ARG A 60 -2.28 16.36 5.78
CA ARG A 60 -0.83 16.58 5.61
C ARG A 60 -0.09 15.33 5.13
N ARG A 61 -0.82 14.30 4.69
CA ARG A 61 -0.26 13.02 4.25
C ARG A 61 -0.53 12.79 2.78
N TYR A 62 0.49 12.34 2.06
CA TYR A 62 0.37 11.79 0.73
C TYR A 62 0.04 10.30 0.86
N LEU A 63 -1.07 9.89 0.26
CA LEU A 63 -1.54 8.52 0.25
C LEU A 63 -1.58 8.01 -1.18
N PHE A 64 -1.26 6.74 -1.35
CA PHE A 64 -1.15 6.11 -2.66
C PHE A 64 -2.06 4.89 -2.70
N THR A 65 -2.83 4.73 -3.78
CA THR A 65 -3.56 3.49 -4.03
C THR A 65 -2.68 2.56 -4.86
N GLN A 66 -2.77 1.26 -4.62
CA GLN A 66 -2.05 0.29 -5.43
C GLN A 66 -2.45 0.39 -6.90
N SER A 67 -3.76 0.43 -7.18
CA SER A 67 -4.29 0.57 -8.54
C SER A 67 -3.78 1.84 -9.26
N GLY A 68 -3.70 2.96 -8.55
CA GLY A 68 -3.20 4.21 -9.13
C GLY A 68 -1.73 4.13 -9.51
N LEU A 69 -0.90 3.50 -8.66
CA LEU A 69 0.51 3.28 -8.96
C LEU A 69 0.70 2.29 -10.12
N ASP A 70 -0.10 1.22 -10.18
CA ASP A 70 -0.04 0.22 -11.26
C ASP A 70 -0.38 0.81 -12.63
N GLU A 71 -1.46 1.59 -12.70
CA GLU A 71 -1.88 2.31 -13.91
C GLU A 71 -0.79 3.30 -14.35
N TRP A 72 -0.22 4.05 -13.41
CA TRP A 72 0.85 4.99 -13.70
C TRP A 72 2.12 4.29 -14.19
N MET A 73 2.58 3.22 -13.55
CA MET A 73 3.74 2.44 -13.99
C MET A 73 3.56 1.89 -15.39
N SER A 74 2.35 1.40 -15.70
CA SER A 74 2.00 0.90 -17.03
C SER A 74 2.08 2.01 -18.09
N GLU A 75 1.57 3.20 -17.77
CA GLU A 75 1.63 4.36 -18.66
C GLU A 75 3.06 4.86 -18.86
N GLN A 76 3.87 4.93 -17.78
CA GLN A 76 5.29 5.28 -17.89
C GLN A 76 6.05 4.28 -18.77
N ALA A 77 5.79 2.98 -18.63
CA ALA A 77 6.39 1.96 -19.49
C ALA A 77 5.98 2.14 -20.96
N ARG A 78 4.72 2.48 -21.23
CA ARG A 78 4.21 2.75 -22.58
C ARG A 78 4.90 3.96 -23.21
N ILE A 79 4.95 5.09 -22.49
CA ILE A 79 5.62 6.33 -22.91
C ILE A 79 7.10 6.05 -23.22
N ASN A 80 7.82 5.42 -22.29
CA ASN A 80 9.25 5.18 -22.43
C ASN A 80 9.59 4.16 -23.52
N SER A 81 8.69 3.23 -23.82
CA SER A 81 8.85 2.27 -24.93
C SER A 81 8.57 2.86 -26.32
N GLY A 82 8.16 4.14 -26.41
CA GLY A 82 7.81 4.78 -27.68
C GLY A 82 6.48 4.28 -28.27
N ARG A 83 5.66 3.57 -27.50
CA ARG A 83 4.31 3.11 -27.90
C ARG A 83 3.21 4.07 -27.42
N ALA A 84 3.55 5.34 -27.28
CA ALA A 84 2.58 6.39 -27.04
C ALA A 84 1.79 6.62 -28.35
N SER A 85 0.65 5.93 -28.47
CA SER A 85 -0.35 6.15 -29.52
C SER A 85 -0.82 7.61 -29.56
#